data_AF-A0A498APW2-F1
#
_entry.id   AF-A0A498APW2-F1
#
_cell.length_a   1.000
_cell.length_b   1.000
_cell.length_c   1.000
_cell.angle_alpha   90.00
_cell.angle_beta   90.00
_cell.angle_gamma   90.00
#
_symmetry.space_group_name_H-M   'P 1'
#
loop_
_entity.id
_entity.type
_entity.pdbx_description
1 polymer ?
#
loop_
_entity_poly.entity_id
_entity_poly.type
_entity_poly.pdbx_seq_one_letter_code
_entity_poly.pdbx_strand_id
1 'polypeptide(L)'
;MLTGRVVRFDEVRGYGFIAPDDGSDDVFVHANMLDGDKWALTPGVPVEYEAVGTDRGPKAVLVRVVGAAAGAERTGAAGTAGPSRAAGSLAGGRSRDSGQGAEDDEGLCDVLSERAFCTETTEALVTSVSDLTGAQIVAVRARMLDLARRHGWVEG
;
A
#
# COMPACT_ATOMS: atom_id res chain seq x y z
N MET A 1 19.72 -13.30 -5.01
CA MET A 1 19.42 -11.88 -4.78
C MET A 1 17.91 -11.70 -4.78
N LEU A 2 17.39 -11.07 -3.72
CA LEU A 2 16.00 -10.68 -3.51
C LEU A 2 15.88 -9.17 -3.73
N THR A 3 14.69 -8.69 -4.07
CA THR A 3 14.39 -7.27 -4.18
C THR A 3 13.33 -6.86 -3.16
N GLY A 4 13.34 -5.58 -2.80
CA GLY A 4 12.35 -5.03 -1.90
C GLY A 4 12.50 -3.53 -1.77
N ARG A 5 11.76 -2.97 -0.82
CA ARG A 5 11.70 -1.53 -0.57
C ARG A 5 11.90 -1.23 0.91
N VAL A 6 12.71 -0.22 1.22
CA VAL A 6 12.92 0.21 2.60
C VAL A 6 11.60 0.77 3.16
N VAL A 7 11.06 0.18 4.23
CA VAL A 7 9.83 0.66 4.86
C VAL A 7 10.15 1.73 5.89
N ARG A 8 11.17 1.48 6.70
CA ARG A 8 11.62 2.38 7.75
C ARG A 8 13.09 2.17 8.02
N PHE A 9 13.81 3.27 8.22
CA PHE A 9 15.22 3.26 8.60
C PHE A 9 15.46 4.37 9.62
N ASP A 10 16.15 4.04 10.69
CA ASP A 10 16.61 4.99 11.70
C ASP A 10 18.09 5.28 11.43
N GLU A 11 18.38 6.47 10.91
CA GLU A 11 19.73 6.89 10.54
C GLU A 11 20.64 7.04 11.76
N VAL A 12 20.07 7.39 12.92
CA VAL A 12 20.82 7.59 14.17
C VAL A 12 21.22 6.25 14.76
N ARG A 13 20.29 5.29 14.76
CA ARG A 13 20.54 3.93 15.29
C ARG A 13 21.17 2.99 14.26
N GLY A 14 21.12 3.34 12.98
CA GLY A 14 21.76 2.61 11.88
C GLY A 14 21.07 1.30 11.49
N TYR A 15 19.77 1.17 11.72
CA TYR A 15 19.02 -0.04 11.34
C TYR A 15 17.61 0.28 10.83
N GLY A 16 17.02 -0.68 10.12
CA GLY A 16 15.69 -0.56 9.55
C GLY A 16 15.11 -1.89 9.09
N PHE A 17 14.06 -1.79 8.29
CA PHE A 17 13.34 -2.91 7.71
C PHE A 17 13.08 -2.70 6.22
N ILE A 18 13.17 -3.79 5.47
CA ILE A 18 12.88 -3.89 4.04
C ILE A 18 11.64 -4.75 3.88
N ALA A 19 10.64 -4.25 3.17
CA ALA A 19 9.52 -5.05 2.69
C ALA A 19 9.96 -5.75 1.40
N PRO A 20 10.00 -7.10 1.37
CA PRO A 20 10.27 -7.87 0.17
C PRO A 20 9.19 -7.66 -0.90
N ASP A 21 9.57 -7.67 -2.18
CA ASP A 21 8.59 -7.56 -3.27
C ASP A 21 7.76 -8.85 -3.45
N ASP A 22 8.22 -9.98 -2.89
CA ASP A 22 7.52 -11.27 -2.92
C ASP A 22 6.39 -11.37 -1.87
N GLY A 23 6.24 -10.35 -1.02
CA GLY A 23 5.22 -10.30 0.04
C GLY A 23 5.55 -11.14 1.28
N SER A 24 6.79 -11.62 1.43
CA SER A 24 7.26 -12.26 2.66
C SER A 24 7.45 -11.25 3.81
N ASP A 25 7.75 -11.76 5.00
CA ASP A 25 7.92 -10.95 6.21
C ASP A 25 9.03 -9.90 6.07
N ASP A 26 8.86 -8.78 6.78
CA ASP A 26 9.84 -7.70 6.81
C ASP A 26 11.24 -8.19 7.20
N VAL A 27 12.23 -7.83 6.37
CA VAL A 27 13.61 -8.25 6.54
C VAL A 27 14.41 -7.17 7.26
N PHE A 28 15.09 -7.55 8.33
CA PHE A 28 15.91 -6.61 9.11
C PHE A 28 17.17 -6.20 8.33
N VAL A 29 17.44 -4.90 8.26
CA VAL A 29 18.65 -4.35 7.63
C VAL A 29 19.47 -3.50 8.61
N HIS A 30 20.79 -3.62 8.54
CA HIS A 30 21.73 -2.80 9.29
C HIS A 30 22.59 -1.98 8.32
N ALA A 31 22.90 -0.73 8.65
CA ALA A 31 23.68 0.19 7.82
C ALA A 31 25.06 -0.36 7.42
N ASN A 32 25.58 -1.30 8.21
CA ASN A 32 26.88 -1.94 7.95
C ASN A 32 26.82 -3.05 6.89
N MET A 33 25.63 -3.45 6.45
CA MET A 33 25.43 -4.45 5.40
C MET A 33 25.24 -3.81 4.02
N LEU A 34 25.25 -2.47 3.95
CA LEU A 34 25.09 -1.72 2.73
C LEU A 34 26.42 -1.58 2.01
N ASP A 35 26.46 -1.97 0.74
CA ASP A 35 27.62 -1.78 -0.13
C ASP A 35 27.53 -0.39 -0.78
N GLY A 36 27.86 0.64 0.01
CA GLY A 36 27.74 2.04 -0.40
C GLY A 36 27.45 3.00 0.74
N ASP A 37 26.77 4.10 0.42
CA ASP A 37 26.56 5.17 1.38
C ASP A 37 25.39 4.90 2.32
N LYS A 38 25.68 4.92 3.63
CA LYS A 38 24.74 4.52 4.70
C LYS A 38 23.46 5.38 4.73
N TRP A 39 23.54 6.59 4.20
CA TRP A 39 22.43 7.54 4.07
C TRP A 39 21.54 7.30 2.84
N ALA A 40 21.86 6.32 1.99
CA ALA A 40 21.03 5.97 0.83
C ALA A 40 19.79 5.15 1.20
N LEU A 41 19.73 4.59 2.42
CA LEU A 41 18.59 3.83 2.94
C LEU A 41 17.49 4.76 3.46
N THR A 42 16.76 5.39 2.54
CA THR A 42 15.57 6.16 2.88
C THR A 42 14.29 5.37 2.64
N PRO A 43 13.22 5.61 3.41
CA PRO A 43 11.94 4.96 3.18
C PRO A 43 11.45 5.15 1.73
N GLY A 44 11.00 4.06 1.10
CA GLY A 44 10.53 4.04 -0.28
C GLY A 44 11.59 3.68 -1.33
N VAL A 45 12.87 3.60 -0.95
CA VAL A 45 13.94 3.28 -1.89
C VAL A 45 13.96 1.79 -2.23
N PRO A 46 14.02 1.44 -3.54
CA PRO A 46 14.22 0.06 -3.98
C PRO A 46 15.64 -0.42 -3.68
N VAL A 47 15.74 -1.63 -3.14
CA VAL A 47 16.99 -2.28 -2.76
C VAL A 47 17.00 -3.72 -3.23
N GLU A 48 18.20 -4.21 -3.51
CA GLU A 48 18.50 -5.62 -3.76
C GLU A 48 19.39 -6.12 -2.63
N TYR A 49 19.13 -7.33 -2.14
CA TYR A 49 19.81 -7.89 -0.98
C TYR A 49 19.75 -9.42 -0.99
N GLU A 50 20.46 -10.06 -0.07
CA GLU A 50 20.28 -11.47 0.26
C GLU A 50 19.69 -11.61 1.66
N ALA A 51 18.67 -12.46 1.82
CA ALA A 51 18.08 -12.76 3.12
C ALA A 51 18.78 -13.96 3.74
N VAL A 52 19.28 -13.79 4.97
CA VAL A 52 19.88 -14.86 5.78
C VAL A 52 19.06 -15.03 7.05
N GLY A 53 18.67 -16.26 7.37
CA GLY A 53 18.00 -16.58 8.63
C GLY A 53 18.95 -16.42 9.82
N THR A 54 18.53 -15.70 10.84
CA THR A 54 19.28 -15.54 12.11
C THR A 54 18.40 -15.86 13.30
N ASP A 55 18.98 -15.97 14.50
CA ASP A 55 18.22 -16.16 15.75
C ASP A 55 17.20 -15.06 16.04
N ARG A 56 17.28 -13.92 15.34
CA ARG A 56 16.37 -12.76 15.46
C ARG A 56 15.48 -12.56 14.23
N GLY A 57 15.37 -13.57 13.37
CA GLY A 57 14.58 -13.51 12.13
C GLY A 57 15.43 -13.24 10.87
N PRO A 58 14.78 -13.00 9.73
CA PRO A 58 15.44 -12.77 8.46
C PRO A 58 16.24 -11.45 8.48
N LYS A 59 17.50 -11.52 8.06
CA LYS A 59 18.43 -10.39 7.99
C LYS A 59 18.94 -10.20 6.58
N ALA A 60 18.90 -8.96 6.10
CA ALA A 60 19.46 -8.57 4.82
C ALA A 60 20.99 -8.43 4.91
N VAL A 61 21.69 -9.05 3.97
CA VAL A 61 23.13 -8.92 3.72
C VAL A 61 23.36 -8.53 2.26
N LEU A 62 24.56 -8.03 1.95
CA LEU A 62 24.94 -7.58 0.59
C LEU A 62 23.90 -6.62 -0.01
N VAL A 63 23.49 -5.63 0.78
CA VAL A 63 22.40 -4.72 0.40
C VAL A 63 22.92 -3.66 -0.56
N ARG A 64 22.25 -3.50 -1.69
CA ARG A 64 22.54 -2.51 -2.74
C ARG A 64 21.29 -1.74 -3.10
N VAL A 65 21.40 -0.44 -3.24
CA VAL A 65 20.30 0.40 -3.74
C VAL A 65 20.18 0.22 -5.25
N VAL A 66 18.99 -0.16 -5.73
CA VAL A 66 18.75 -0.42 -7.16
C VAL A 66 17.89 0.70 -7.71
N GLY A 67 18.56 1.77 -8.16
CA GLY A 67 17.93 2.89 -8.84
C GLY A 67 18.22 4.23 -8.16
N ALA A 68 19.12 5.00 -8.78
CA ALA A 68 19.28 6.42 -8.50
C ALA A 68 19.15 7.18 -9.82
N ALA A 69 18.01 7.88 -10.02
CA ALA A 69 17.91 9.10 -10.82
C ALA A 69 16.51 9.76 -10.67
N ALA A 70 16.54 11.08 -10.43
CA ALA A 70 15.47 12.09 -10.52
C ALA A 70 14.52 12.28 -9.32
N GLY A 71 14.86 13.28 -8.51
CA GLY A 71 14.01 14.47 -8.44
C GLY A 71 13.01 14.52 -7.30
N ALA A 72 13.40 15.22 -6.24
CA ALA A 72 12.47 15.78 -5.27
C ALA A 72 11.42 16.67 -5.93
N GLU A 73 10.14 16.46 -5.63
CA GLU A 73 9.19 17.56 -5.44
C GLU A 73 8.21 17.21 -4.30
N ARG A 74 8.56 17.68 -3.09
CA ARG A 74 7.58 18.13 -2.12
C ARG A 74 7.20 19.56 -2.54
N THR A 75 5.94 19.85 -2.87
CA THR A 75 5.22 21.16 -2.84
C THR A 75 3.80 20.87 -3.35
N GLY A 76 2.65 21.33 -2.84
CA GLY A 76 2.21 22.23 -1.77
C GLY A 76 0.74 21.87 -1.48
N ALA A 77 0.21 22.02 -0.27
CA ALA A 77 -0.35 23.26 0.28
C ALA A 77 -1.46 23.93 -0.58
N ALA A 78 -2.65 24.02 0.05
CA ALA A 78 -3.69 25.05 -0.08
C ALA A 78 -4.74 24.96 -1.22
N GLY A 79 -6.02 25.14 -0.82
CA GLY A 79 -7.18 25.39 -1.69
C GLY A 79 -8.48 24.82 -1.10
N THR A 80 -8.99 25.31 0.04
CA THR A 80 -10.17 26.21 0.15
C THR A 80 -11.37 25.94 -0.76
N ALA A 81 -12.54 26.03 -0.12
CA ALA A 81 -13.88 26.32 -0.65
C ALA A 81 -14.77 25.11 -0.99
N GLY A 82 -15.67 24.80 -0.05
CA GLY A 82 -16.96 24.21 -0.39
C GLY A 82 -17.85 25.19 -1.17
N PRO A 83 -18.98 24.71 -1.70
CA PRO A 83 -20.24 25.25 -1.20
C PRO A 83 -21.32 24.18 -0.98
N SER A 84 -21.92 24.23 0.21
CA SER A 84 -23.36 24.36 0.49
C SER A 84 -24.42 23.81 -0.49
N ARG A 85 -25.19 22.85 0.05
CA ARG A 85 -26.67 22.71 0.08
C ARG A 85 -27.45 22.28 -1.18
N ALA A 86 -28.21 21.18 -1.03
CA ALA A 86 -29.69 21.13 -0.84
C ALA A 86 -30.11 19.65 -0.84
N ALA A 87 -30.64 19.08 0.26
CA ALA A 87 -32.07 19.01 0.60
C ALA A 87 -32.95 18.31 -0.46
N GLY A 88 -33.48 17.12 -0.12
CA GLY A 88 -34.84 16.73 -0.54
C GLY A 88 -35.09 15.26 -0.88
N SER A 89 -35.93 14.64 -0.04
CA SER A 89 -37.06 13.75 -0.40
C SER A 89 -36.86 12.23 -0.57
N LEU A 90 -37.18 11.51 0.51
CA LEU A 90 -38.33 10.60 0.71
C LEU A 90 -38.79 9.61 -0.39
N ALA A 91 -39.21 8.44 0.12
CA ALA A 91 -39.91 7.29 -0.48
C ALA A 91 -38.98 6.31 -1.24
N GLY A 92 -38.99 5.00 -1.01
CA GLY A 92 -39.98 4.12 -0.41
C GLY A 92 -40.09 2.91 -1.34
N GLY A 93 -39.80 1.70 -0.85
CA GLY A 93 -39.93 0.50 -1.68
C GLY A 93 -39.25 -0.71 -1.07
N ARG A 94 -39.99 -1.46 -0.24
CA ARG A 94 -39.65 -2.84 0.08
C ARG A 94 -39.95 -3.66 -1.18
N SER A 95 -38.99 -4.45 -1.64
CA SER A 95 -39.30 -5.65 -2.42
C SER A 95 -38.44 -6.78 -1.89
N ARG A 96 -39.15 -7.73 -1.28
CA ARG A 96 -38.68 -9.08 -1.06
C ARG A 96 -38.70 -9.74 -2.43
N ASP A 97 -37.59 -10.29 -2.86
CA ASP A 97 -37.65 -11.43 -3.74
C ASP A 97 -36.75 -12.52 -3.17
N SER A 98 -37.36 -13.67 -2.94
CA SER A 98 -36.75 -14.88 -2.44
C SER A 98 -36.61 -15.79 -3.64
N GLY A 99 -35.42 -15.80 -4.24
CA GLY A 99 -35.02 -16.76 -5.26
C GLY A 99 -33.97 -17.70 -4.69
N GLN A 100 -34.39 -18.91 -4.32
CA GLN A 100 -33.52 -20.02 -3.96
C GLN A 100 -32.83 -20.55 -5.24
N GLY A 101 -31.52 -20.77 -5.18
CA GLY A 101 -30.77 -21.46 -6.23
C GLY A 101 -29.35 -21.74 -5.72
N ALA A 102 -29.18 -22.88 -5.08
CA ALA A 102 -27.88 -23.44 -4.76
C ALA A 102 -27.56 -24.48 -5.82
N GLU A 103 -26.56 -24.27 -6.69
CA GLU A 103 -25.74 -25.30 -7.39
C GLU A 103 -24.44 -24.63 -7.89
N ASP A 104 -23.36 -24.88 -7.16
CA ASP A 104 -21.99 -25.24 -7.59
C ASP A 104 -21.34 -24.60 -8.84
N ASP A 105 -20.09 -24.15 -8.62
CA ASP A 105 -18.90 -24.30 -9.50
C ASP A 105 -18.29 -23.03 -10.16
N GLU A 106 -16.96 -22.92 -9.99
CA GLU A 106 -15.99 -22.06 -10.70
C GLU A 106 -16.01 -20.52 -10.55
N GLY A 107 -15.50 -20.04 -9.40
CA GLY A 107 -14.50 -18.96 -9.34
C GLY A 107 -14.62 -17.76 -10.29
N LEU A 108 -15.74 -17.04 -10.26
CA LEU A 108 -15.80 -15.70 -10.82
C LEU A 108 -15.29 -14.72 -9.76
N CYS A 109 -14.03 -14.29 -9.85
CA CYS A 109 -13.61 -13.08 -9.15
C CYS A 109 -14.40 -11.93 -9.74
N ASP A 110 -15.53 -11.59 -9.12
CA ASP A 110 -16.32 -10.42 -9.48
C ASP A 110 -15.39 -9.21 -9.54
N VAL A 111 -15.17 -8.70 -10.75
CA VAL A 111 -14.34 -7.52 -10.95
C VAL A 111 -15.04 -6.38 -10.20
N LEU A 112 -14.39 -5.86 -9.16
CA LEU A 112 -15.02 -4.87 -8.30
C LEU A 112 -15.22 -3.56 -9.08
N SER A 113 -16.37 -2.90 -8.93
CA SER A 113 -16.47 -1.51 -9.38
C SER A 113 -15.40 -0.67 -8.68
N GLU A 114 -14.89 0.38 -9.35
CA GLU A 114 -13.90 1.28 -8.73
C GLU A 114 -14.33 1.83 -7.38
N ARG A 115 -15.64 2.09 -7.24
CA ARG A 115 -16.26 2.57 -6.01
C ARG A 115 -16.21 1.51 -4.91
N ALA A 116 -16.58 0.26 -5.22
CA ALA A 116 -16.51 -0.83 -4.26
C ALA A 116 -15.07 -1.04 -3.78
N PHE A 117 -14.11 -1.12 -4.72
CA PHE A 117 -12.69 -1.26 -4.40
C PHE A 117 -12.18 -0.14 -3.48
N CYS A 118 -12.59 1.10 -3.73
CA CYS A 118 -12.25 2.25 -2.90
C CYS A 118 -12.81 2.15 -1.48
N THR A 119 -14.05 1.67 -1.33
CA THR A 119 -14.70 1.47 -0.03
C THR A 119 -13.98 0.38 0.75
N GLU A 120 -13.83 -0.81 0.15
CA GLU A 120 -13.15 -1.96 0.77
C GLU A 120 -11.73 -1.60 1.23
N THR A 121 -10.97 -0.91 0.38
CA THR A 121 -9.62 -0.43 0.72
C THR A 121 -9.65 0.53 1.92
N THR A 122 -10.63 1.43 1.97
CA THR A 122 -10.76 2.39 3.07
C THR A 122 -11.09 1.67 4.39
N GLU A 123 -12.03 0.73 4.36
CA GLU A 123 -12.43 -0.04 5.54
C GLU A 123 -11.29 -0.92 6.06
N ALA A 124 -10.56 -1.59 5.17
CA ALA A 124 -9.40 -2.38 5.53
C ALA A 124 -8.31 -1.53 6.22
N LEU A 125 -8.03 -0.32 5.68
CA LEU A 125 -7.02 0.58 6.24
C LEU A 125 -7.42 1.12 7.63
N VAL A 126 -8.67 1.56 7.79
CA VAL A 126 -9.17 2.08 9.07
C VAL A 126 -9.24 0.99 10.14
N THR A 127 -9.59 -0.24 9.75
CA THR A 127 -9.67 -1.37 10.68
C THR A 127 -8.29 -1.86 11.11
N SER A 128 -7.31 -1.82 10.21
CA SER A 128 -5.98 -2.36 10.48
C SER A 128 -5.05 -1.37 11.17
N VAL A 129 -5.15 -0.08 10.86
CA VAL A 129 -4.23 0.95 11.35
C VAL A 129 -4.99 2.19 11.80
N SER A 130 -5.16 2.35 13.11
CA SER A 130 -5.91 3.46 13.73
C SER A 130 -5.24 4.83 13.57
N ASP A 131 -3.92 4.87 13.39
CA ASP A 131 -3.13 6.11 13.39
C ASP A 131 -2.99 6.74 11.99
N LEU A 132 -3.61 6.14 10.96
CA LEU A 132 -3.61 6.73 9.62
C LEU A 132 -4.49 7.98 9.60
N THR A 133 -3.90 9.08 9.14
CA THR A 133 -4.65 10.32 8.87
C THR A 133 -5.53 10.16 7.63
N GLY A 134 -6.62 10.92 7.55
CA GLY A 134 -7.49 10.91 6.37
C GLY A 134 -6.75 11.23 5.06
N ALA A 135 -5.73 12.10 5.10
CA ALA A 135 -4.90 12.41 3.94
C ALA A 135 -4.07 11.20 3.46
N GLN A 136 -3.53 10.40 4.40
CA GLN A 136 -2.79 9.18 4.07
C GLN A 136 -3.72 8.12 3.48
N ILE A 137 -4.92 7.93 4.03
CA ILE A 137 -5.92 7.00 3.51
C ILE A 137 -6.29 7.35 2.07
N VAL A 138 -6.53 8.63 1.78
CA VAL A 138 -6.84 9.11 0.42
C VAL A 138 -5.67 8.84 -0.53
N ALA A 139 -4.43 9.11 -0.11
CA ALA A 139 -3.24 8.86 -0.93
C ALA A 139 -3.04 7.38 -1.26
N VAL A 140 -3.18 6.49 -0.25
CA VAL A 140 -3.06 5.05 -0.43
C VAL A 140 -4.17 4.53 -1.35
N ARG A 141 -5.42 4.93 -1.12
CA ARG A 141 -6.56 4.54 -1.95
C ARG A 141 -6.39 4.96 -3.42
N ALA A 142 -5.93 6.19 -3.66
CA ALA A 142 -5.66 6.65 -5.03
C ALA A 142 -4.59 5.80 -5.71
N ARG A 143 -3.51 5.46 -5.00
CA ARG A 143 -2.44 4.61 -5.54
C ARG A 143 -2.90 3.17 -5.79
N MET A 144 -3.72 2.62 -4.90
CA MET A 144 -4.28 1.28 -5.05
C MET A 144 -5.27 1.20 -6.21
N LEU A 145 -6.14 2.20 -6.39
CA LEU A 145 -7.06 2.24 -7.53
C LEU A 145 -6.31 2.31 -8.86
N ASP A 146 -5.26 3.13 -8.92
CA ASP A 146 -4.38 3.25 -10.09
C ASP A 146 -3.67 1.92 -10.41
N LEU A 147 -3.25 1.16 -9.38
CA LEU A 147 -2.73 -0.20 -9.57
C LEU A 147 -3.82 -1.16 -10.07
N ALA A 148 -5.00 -1.15 -9.44
CA ALA A 148 -6.12 -2.00 -9.80
C ALA A 148 -6.55 -1.82 -11.26
N ARG A 149 -6.63 -0.58 -11.74
CA ARG A 149 -6.91 -0.27 -13.16
C ARG A 149 -5.87 -0.85 -14.11
N ARG A 150 -4.58 -0.68 -13.79
CA ARG A 150 -3.48 -1.21 -14.64
C ARG A 150 -3.51 -2.72 -14.77
N HIS A 151 -3.99 -3.42 -13.76
CA HIS A 151 -4.06 -4.87 -13.71
C HIS A 151 -5.44 -5.44 -14.04
N GLY A 152 -6.43 -4.59 -14.38
CA GLY A 152 -7.78 -5.03 -14.72
C GLY A 152 -8.58 -5.59 -13.54
N TRP A 153 -8.25 -5.22 -12.30
CA TRP A 153 -8.94 -5.68 -11.09
C TRP A 153 -10.26 -4.93 -10.84
N VAL A 154 -10.49 -3.83 -11.55
CA VAL A 154 -11.68 -2.99 -11.38
C VAL A 154 -12.32 -2.64 -12.72
N GLU A 155 -13.65 -2.54 -12.73
CA GLU A 155 -14.43 -2.04 -13.87
C GLU A 155 -14.69 -0.54 -13.70
N GLY A 156 -14.38 0.22 -14.77
CA GLY A 156 -14.54 1.68 -14.85
C GLY A 156 -15.91 2.13 -15.29
#